data_AF-A0A653QC91-F1
#
_entry.id   AF-A0A653QC91-F1
#
_cell.length_a   1.000
_cell.length_b   1.000
_cell.length_c   1.000
_cell.angle_alpha   90.00
_cell.angle_beta   90.00
_cell.angle_gamma   90.00
#
_symmetry.space_group_name_H-M   'P 1'
#
loop_
_entity.id
_entity.type
_entity.pdbx_description
1 polymer ?
#
loop_
_entity_poly.entity_id
_entity_poly.type
_entity_poly.pdbx_seq_one_letter_code
_entity_poly.pdbx_strand_id
1 'polypeptide(L)'
;MIRATRVELTRLRWRRAVVLLLVAAVVVPLAIAVVIGWQTRPVTDAELERAEQQVAREVEQPYYQRQLERCTERPERYGVGPRVADLDDPAAVAAACEEQSLPQVDWFLQRSPLDLGRVYADTVGVAVVTVLGLLMILVGATFAGHDWNTGSMGNQLLVESRRTRTWAAKGLAVLLVGLVLAAVVLAAFWGGLAGLASLRGEPVGDAVPGLVWSQSWRGVLLVAGAGLGGYFLTMLMRSTVATLGLLFVAAVVVPLLLSVSGIDGNERLQPQYNALAWLTGPLSFPQFDASCQDVRGDRDARVAAGCVVVVDRTDAVVYLGGLLLIAGGASLVSFGRRDVA
;
A
#
# COMPACT_ATOMS: atom_id res chain seq x y z
N MET A 1 -15.76 -30.79 5.59
CA MET A 1 -15.01 -29.57 5.21
C MET A 1 -13.52 -29.82 5.07
N ILE A 2 -12.80 -30.24 6.11
CA ILE A 2 -11.33 -30.42 6.09
C ILE A 2 -10.81 -31.25 4.89
N ARG A 3 -11.41 -32.42 4.61
CA ARG A 3 -11.00 -33.25 3.46
C ARG A 3 -11.19 -32.53 2.12
N ALA A 4 -12.31 -31.83 1.93
CA ALA A 4 -12.58 -31.08 0.70
C ALA A 4 -11.61 -29.91 0.51
N THR A 5 -11.30 -29.18 1.58
CA THR A 5 -10.30 -28.10 1.52
C THR A 5 -8.90 -28.63 1.19
N ARG A 6 -8.49 -29.78 1.73
CA ARG A 6 -7.20 -30.41 1.36
C ARG A 6 -7.12 -30.80 -0.11
N VAL A 7 -8.23 -31.29 -0.68
CA VAL A 7 -8.31 -31.58 -2.12
C VAL A 7 -8.14 -30.30 -2.92
N GLU A 8 -8.86 -29.23 -2.58
CA GLU A 8 -8.74 -27.95 -3.30
C GLU A 8 -7.36 -27.32 -3.17
N LEU A 9 -6.70 -27.40 -2.02
CA LEU A 9 -5.30 -26.97 -1.85
C LEU A 9 -4.35 -27.76 -2.76
N THR A 10 -4.56 -29.06 -2.89
CA THR A 10 -3.79 -29.90 -3.80
C THR A 10 -4.02 -29.46 -5.24
N ARG A 11 -5.28 -29.27 -5.66
CA ARG A 11 -5.63 -28.80 -7.01
C ARG A 11 -5.03 -27.43 -7.31
N LEU A 12 -5.02 -26.52 -6.33
CA LEU A 12 -4.41 -25.20 -6.45
C LEU A 12 -2.90 -25.32 -6.70
N ARG A 13 -2.21 -26.16 -5.92
CA ARG A 13 -0.76 -26.41 -6.04
C ARG A 13 -0.34 -27.00 -7.39
N TRP A 14 -1.21 -27.77 -8.04
CA TRP A 14 -0.89 -28.39 -9.33
C TRP A 14 -1.26 -27.53 -10.54
N ARG A 15 -1.96 -26.40 -10.35
CA ARG A 15 -2.33 -25.50 -11.45
C ARG A 15 -1.18 -24.57 -11.80
N ARG A 16 -0.53 -24.84 -12.92
CA ARG A 16 0.62 -24.07 -13.42
C ARG A 16 0.40 -22.56 -13.40
N ALA A 17 -0.72 -22.08 -13.96
CA ALA A 17 -1.03 -20.64 -13.97
C ALA A 17 -1.14 -20.04 -12.57
N VAL A 18 -1.78 -20.74 -11.63
CA VAL A 18 -1.89 -20.29 -10.23
C VAL A 18 -0.53 -20.33 -9.54
N VAL A 19 0.26 -21.38 -9.75
CA VAL A 19 1.61 -21.50 -9.19
C VAL A 19 2.50 -20.36 -9.68
N LEU A 20 2.46 -20.01 -10.98
CA LEU A 20 3.22 -18.88 -11.52
C LEU A 20 2.83 -17.55 -10.86
N LEU A 21 1.53 -17.33 -10.61
CA LEU A 21 1.05 -16.14 -9.89
C LEU A 21 1.52 -16.13 -8.42
N LEU A 22 1.51 -17.29 -7.75
CA LEU A 22 2.02 -17.41 -6.38
C LEU A 22 3.55 -17.17 -6.32
N VAL A 23 4.30 -17.67 -7.30
CA VAL A 23 5.73 -17.39 -7.42
C VAL A 23 5.96 -15.89 -7.64
N ALA A 24 5.19 -15.25 -8.53
CA ALA A 24 5.27 -13.80 -8.73
C ALA A 24 4.96 -13.02 -7.44
N ALA A 25 3.98 -13.48 -6.65
CA ALA A 25 3.62 -12.87 -5.37
C ALA A 25 4.74 -12.98 -4.32
N VAL A 26 5.66 -13.93 -4.44
CA VAL A 26 6.87 -14.00 -3.61
C VAL A 26 8.01 -13.19 -4.22
N VAL A 27 8.29 -13.41 -5.51
CA VAL A 27 9.47 -12.84 -6.18
C VAL A 27 9.40 -11.32 -6.25
N VAL A 28 8.24 -10.73 -6.55
CA VAL A 28 8.13 -9.28 -6.73
C VAL A 28 8.42 -8.51 -5.42
N PRO A 29 7.78 -8.80 -4.28
CA PRO A 29 8.12 -8.15 -3.01
C PRO A 29 9.59 -8.37 -2.58
N LEU A 30 10.14 -9.57 -2.78
CA LEU A 30 11.55 -9.82 -2.48
C LEU A 30 12.49 -9.02 -3.38
N ALA A 31 12.17 -8.88 -4.66
CA ALA A 31 12.92 -8.03 -5.58
C ALA A 31 12.87 -6.56 -5.14
N ILE A 32 11.71 -6.06 -4.69
CA ILE A 32 11.58 -4.72 -4.12
C ILE A 32 12.49 -4.56 -2.88
N ALA A 33 12.49 -5.54 -1.96
CA ALA A 33 13.38 -5.50 -0.80
C ALA A 33 14.87 -5.49 -1.17
N VAL A 34 15.25 -6.28 -2.17
CA VAL A 34 16.64 -6.31 -2.70
C VAL A 34 17.01 -4.97 -3.33
N VAL A 35 16.12 -4.37 -4.12
CA VAL A 35 16.34 -3.04 -4.74
C VAL A 35 16.52 -1.98 -3.66
N ILE A 36 15.66 -1.95 -2.63
CA ILE A 36 15.79 -1.02 -1.50
C ILE A 36 17.12 -1.25 -0.78
N GLY A 37 17.45 -2.50 -0.46
CA GLY A 37 18.71 -2.84 0.19
C GLY A 37 19.92 -2.39 -0.63
N TRP A 38 19.87 -2.51 -1.96
CA TRP A 38 20.92 -2.05 -2.86
C TRP A 38 21.03 -0.52 -2.92
N GLN A 39 19.89 0.16 -3.04
CA GLN A 39 19.83 1.63 -3.11
C GLN A 39 20.26 2.31 -1.81
N THR A 40 20.15 1.61 -0.68
CA THR A 40 20.49 2.12 0.67
C THR A 40 21.84 1.62 1.20
N ARG A 41 22.71 1.12 0.32
CA ARG A 41 24.04 0.67 0.72
C ARG A 41 24.85 1.83 1.31
N PRO A 42 25.76 1.55 2.26
CA PRO A 42 26.63 2.57 2.84
C PRO A 42 27.40 3.32 1.75
N VAL A 43 27.58 4.61 1.99
CA VAL A 43 28.38 5.49 1.12
C VAL A 43 29.85 5.17 1.34
N THR A 44 30.61 5.12 0.25
CA THR A 44 32.06 4.90 0.32
C THR A 44 32.80 6.18 0.68
N ASP A 45 33.98 6.08 1.32
CA ASP A 45 34.80 7.26 1.66
C ASP A 45 35.09 8.14 0.43
N ALA A 46 35.34 7.51 -0.73
CA ALA A 46 35.56 8.24 -1.99
C ALA A 46 34.28 8.91 -2.56
N GLU A 47 33.08 8.43 -2.23
CA GLU A 47 31.83 9.13 -2.56
C GLU A 47 31.62 10.31 -1.59
N LEU A 48 31.96 10.13 -0.30
CA LEU A 48 31.87 11.17 0.71
C LEU A 48 32.84 12.33 0.45
N GLU A 49 34.12 12.04 0.18
CA GLU A 49 35.13 13.06 -0.17
C GLU A 49 34.72 13.87 -1.41
N ARG A 50 34.13 13.22 -2.43
CA ARG A 50 33.63 13.91 -3.63
C ARG A 50 32.46 14.83 -3.30
N ALA A 51 31.54 14.39 -2.45
CA ALA A 51 30.41 15.19 -2.00
C ALA A 51 30.90 16.40 -1.17
N GLU A 52 31.85 16.22 -0.26
CA GLU A 52 32.47 17.30 0.52
C GLU A 52 33.19 18.32 -0.38
N GLN A 53 33.95 17.85 -1.37
CA GLN A 53 34.59 18.74 -2.36
C GLN A 53 33.57 19.50 -3.21
N GLN A 54 32.39 18.92 -3.46
CA GLN A 54 31.33 19.61 -4.18
C GLN A 54 30.66 20.66 -3.31
N VAL A 55 30.33 20.33 -2.06
CA VAL A 55 29.84 21.29 -1.05
C VAL A 55 30.81 22.45 -0.90
N ALA A 56 32.10 22.19 -0.69
CA ALA A 56 33.11 23.24 -0.51
C ALA A 56 33.13 24.23 -1.70
N ARG A 57 33.01 23.72 -2.94
CA ARG A 57 32.93 24.56 -4.14
C ARG A 57 31.62 25.33 -4.26
N GLU A 58 30.51 24.75 -3.81
CA GLU A 58 29.19 25.40 -3.89
C GLU A 58 28.99 26.45 -2.80
N VAL A 59 29.45 26.19 -1.56
CA VAL A 59 29.44 27.18 -0.46
C VAL A 59 30.17 28.47 -0.84
N GLU A 60 31.25 28.38 -1.61
CA GLU A 60 32.00 29.54 -2.10
C GLU A 60 31.26 30.37 -3.16
N GLN A 61 30.15 29.87 -3.73
CA GLN A 61 29.42 30.62 -4.75
C GLN A 61 28.70 31.84 -4.15
N PRO A 62 28.74 33.02 -4.81
CA PRO A 62 28.10 34.24 -4.32
C PRO A 62 26.58 34.13 -4.12
N TYR A 63 25.93 33.13 -4.71
CA TYR A 63 24.51 32.87 -4.50
C TYR A 63 24.21 32.42 -3.07
N TYR A 64 24.96 31.43 -2.57
CA TYR A 64 24.74 30.85 -1.24
C TYR A 64 25.14 31.82 -0.13
N GLN A 65 26.24 32.56 -0.29
CA GLN A 65 26.64 33.60 0.66
C GLN A 65 25.57 34.70 0.80
N ARG A 66 25.01 35.19 -0.31
CA ARG A 66 23.89 36.14 -0.28
C ARG A 66 22.60 35.54 0.28
N GLN A 67 22.40 34.23 0.17
CA GLN A 67 21.24 33.57 0.76
C GLN A 67 21.40 33.46 2.28
N LEU A 68 22.59 33.11 2.75
CA LEU A 68 22.94 33.09 4.16
C LEU A 68 22.79 34.48 4.79
N GLU A 69 23.39 35.52 4.21
CA GLU A 69 23.24 36.91 4.67
C GLU A 69 21.76 37.31 4.78
N ARG A 70 20.96 37.04 3.74
CA ARG A 70 19.51 37.35 3.75
C ARG A 70 18.75 36.54 4.80
N CYS A 71 19.17 35.31 5.09
CA CYS A 71 18.59 34.52 6.16
C CYS A 71 18.91 35.14 7.52
N THR A 72 20.18 35.47 7.78
CA THR A 72 20.62 36.08 9.05
C THR A 72 19.99 37.45 9.29
N GLU A 73 19.81 38.27 8.24
CA GLU A 73 19.13 39.56 8.35
C GLU A 73 17.63 39.44 8.61
N ARG A 74 16.98 38.37 8.12
CA ARG A 74 15.52 38.18 8.18
C ARG A 74 15.14 36.72 8.45
N PRO A 75 15.49 36.16 9.62
CA PRO A 75 15.35 34.73 9.92
C PRO A 75 13.91 34.24 9.87
N GLU A 76 12.96 35.10 10.24
CA GLU A 76 11.52 34.80 10.20
C GLU A 76 11.02 34.45 8.80
N ARG A 77 11.54 35.11 7.75
CA ARG A 77 11.12 34.87 6.36
C ARG A 77 11.58 33.52 5.83
N TYR A 78 12.64 32.97 6.41
CA TYR A 78 13.16 31.65 6.07
C TYR A 78 12.60 30.57 7.00
N GLY A 79 11.74 30.94 7.96
CA GLY A 79 11.14 29.99 8.88
C GLY A 79 12.12 29.45 9.92
N VAL A 80 13.13 30.25 10.30
CA VAL A 80 14.10 29.90 11.35
C VAL A 80 13.50 30.02 12.76
N GLY A 81 12.57 30.96 12.97
CA GLY A 81 11.97 31.21 14.29
C GLY A 81 11.42 29.97 15.02
N PRO A 82 10.68 29.06 14.37
CA PRO A 82 10.23 27.83 15.00
C PRO A 82 11.33 26.80 15.33
N ARG A 83 12.54 26.96 14.78
CA ARG A 83 13.66 26.00 14.93
C ARG A 83 14.69 26.43 15.98
N VAL A 84 14.64 27.68 16.42
CA VAL A 84 15.57 28.24 17.39
C VAL A 84 14.78 28.64 18.64
N ALA A 85 15.24 28.23 19.81
CA ALA A 85 14.56 28.54 21.08
C ALA A 85 14.59 30.04 21.42
N ASP A 86 15.62 30.74 20.97
CA ASP A 86 15.82 32.16 21.17
C ASP A 86 16.31 32.83 19.86
N LEU A 87 15.47 33.69 19.29
CA LEU A 87 15.80 34.45 18.08
C LEU A 87 16.77 35.60 18.34
N ASP A 88 16.97 35.98 19.61
CA ASP A 88 17.90 37.03 20.00
C ASP A 88 19.34 36.51 20.16
N ASP A 89 19.56 35.19 20.11
CA ASP A 89 20.89 34.57 20.07
C ASP A 89 21.43 34.55 18.62
N PRO A 90 22.40 35.44 18.27
CA PRO A 90 22.90 35.55 16.91
C PRO A 90 23.63 34.29 16.45
N ALA A 91 24.24 33.54 17.38
CA ALA A 91 24.97 32.31 17.05
C ALA A 91 24.00 31.18 16.70
N ALA A 92 22.90 31.05 17.46
CA ALA A 92 21.87 30.05 17.19
C ALA A 92 21.11 30.34 15.88
N VAL A 93 20.82 31.62 15.59
CA VAL A 93 20.22 32.03 14.32
C VAL A 93 21.18 31.79 13.14
N ALA A 94 22.46 32.14 13.27
CA ALA A 94 23.45 31.89 12.23
C ALA A 94 23.57 30.40 11.90
N ALA A 95 23.69 29.54 12.91
CA ALA A 95 23.78 28.09 12.71
C ALA A 95 22.55 27.51 12.00
N ALA A 96 21.34 27.92 12.41
CA ALA A 96 20.10 27.47 11.77
C ALA A 96 19.96 27.98 10.32
N CYS A 97 20.46 29.19 10.04
CA CYS A 97 20.52 29.73 8.69
C CYS A 97 21.55 29.03 7.81
N GLU A 98 22.72 28.65 8.36
CA GLU A 98 23.72 27.85 7.67
C GLU A 98 23.17 26.48 7.29
N GLU A 99 22.56 25.75 8.24
CA GLU A 99 21.96 24.44 7.99
C GLU A 99 20.89 24.50 6.90
N GLN A 100 20.05 25.55 6.90
CA GLN A 100 18.97 25.68 5.94
C GLN A 100 19.44 26.18 4.55
N SER A 101 20.42 27.09 4.52
CA SER A 101 20.75 27.85 3.31
C SER A 101 21.98 27.31 2.60
N LEU A 102 22.91 26.66 3.29
CA LEU A 102 24.11 26.11 2.69
C LEU A 102 23.86 24.71 2.14
N PRO A 103 24.54 24.35 1.04
CA PRO A 103 24.50 22.99 0.51
C PRO A 103 25.07 22.01 1.53
N GLN A 104 24.32 20.95 1.84
CA GLN A 104 24.75 19.90 2.76
C GLN A 104 25.31 18.70 2.00
N VAL A 105 26.21 17.94 2.62
CA VAL A 105 26.89 16.79 1.98
C VAL A 105 25.90 15.73 1.51
N ASP A 106 24.86 15.47 2.31
CA ASP A 106 23.80 14.51 2.01
C ASP A 106 23.01 14.85 0.74
N TRP A 107 22.92 16.12 0.34
CA TRP A 107 22.26 16.53 -0.91
C TRP A 107 23.03 16.10 -2.17
N PHE A 108 24.35 15.85 -2.05
CA PHE A 108 25.22 15.36 -3.13
C PHE A 108 25.40 13.85 -3.12
N LEU A 109 24.92 13.19 -2.07
CA LEU A 109 24.91 11.74 -2.00
C LEU A 109 23.74 11.20 -2.82
N GLN A 110 24.04 10.34 -3.79
CA GLN A 110 23.02 9.68 -4.61
C GLN A 110 22.18 8.66 -3.85
N ARG A 111 22.54 8.38 -2.59
CA ARG A 111 21.96 7.31 -1.77
C ARG A 111 21.88 7.78 -0.32
N SER A 112 20.77 7.44 0.32
CA SER A 112 20.60 7.62 1.76
C SER A 112 20.77 6.27 2.48
N PRO A 113 21.25 6.27 3.73
CA PRO A 113 21.30 5.05 4.54
C PRO A 113 19.92 4.42 4.71
N LEU A 114 19.89 3.15 5.08
CA LEU A 114 18.64 2.40 5.24
C LEU A 114 17.91 2.85 6.50
N ASP A 115 16.88 3.68 6.32
CA ASP A 115 15.96 4.08 7.39
C ASP A 115 14.60 3.37 7.20
N LEU A 116 14.30 2.43 8.11
CA LEU A 116 13.03 1.68 8.08
C LEU A 116 11.81 2.56 8.39
N GLY A 117 11.97 3.60 9.20
CA GLY A 117 10.91 4.57 9.48
C GLY A 117 10.54 5.33 8.21
N ARG A 118 11.55 5.73 7.43
CA ARG A 118 11.35 6.36 6.12
C ARG A 118 10.75 5.39 5.10
N VAL A 119 11.22 4.14 5.00
CA VAL A 119 10.62 3.13 4.11
C VAL A 119 9.14 2.89 4.43
N TYR A 120 8.77 2.93 5.71
CA TYR A 120 7.38 2.87 6.14
C TYR A 120 6.60 4.14 5.76
N ALA A 121 7.16 5.32 5.98
CA ALA A 121 6.53 6.62 5.69
C ALA A 121 6.34 6.86 4.18
N ASP A 122 7.30 6.46 3.35
CA ASP A 122 7.32 6.64 1.89
C ASP A 122 6.37 5.69 1.14
N THR A 123 5.42 5.06 1.84
CA THR A 123 4.35 4.19 1.30
C THR A 123 4.83 2.91 0.60
N VAL A 124 6.11 2.53 0.71
CA VAL A 124 6.64 1.30 0.09
C VAL A 124 5.88 0.06 0.57
N GLY A 125 5.60 -0.04 1.88
CA GLY A 125 4.81 -1.12 2.44
C GLY A 125 3.40 -1.23 1.82
N VAL A 126 2.78 -0.08 1.53
CA VAL A 126 1.48 -0.02 0.84
C VAL A 126 1.60 -0.53 -0.60
N ALA A 127 2.67 -0.16 -1.32
CA ALA A 127 2.90 -0.64 -2.68
C ALA A 127 3.07 -2.17 -2.72
N VAL A 128 3.82 -2.75 -1.79
CA VAL A 128 4.00 -4.20 -1.65
C VAL A 128 2.66 -4.90 -1.40
N VAL A 129 1.87 -4.40 -0.44
CA VAL A 129 0.55 -4.97 -0.13
C VAL A 129 -0.41 -4.84 -1.33
N THR A 130 -0.37 -3.71 -2.03
CA THR A 130 -1.19 -3.47 -3.24
C THR A 130 -0.85 -4.50 -4.33
N VAL A 131 0.43 -4.68 -4.65
CA VAL A 131 0.87 -5.68 -5.65
C VAL A 131 0.47 -7.09 -5.22
N LEU A 132 0.66 -7.46 -3.95
CA LEU A 132 0.21 -8.74 -3.42
C LEU A 132 -1.30 -8.93 -3.55
N GLY A 133 -2.09 -7.89 -3.25
CA GLY A 133 -3.54 -7.92 -3.36
C GLY A 133 -4.01 -8.14 -4.79
N LEU A 134 -3.40 -7.43 -5.75
CA LEU A 134 -3.66 -7.59 -7.18
C LEU A 134 -3.33 -9.02 -7.65
N LEU A 135 -2.16 -9.54 -7.29
CA LEU A 135 -1.77 -10.91 -7.63
C LEU A 135 -2.70 -11.94 -6.98
N MET A 136 -3.16 -11.71 -5.75
CA MET A 136 -4.10 -12.61 -5.09
C MET A 136 -5.50 -12.57 -5.71
N ILE A 137 -5.98 -11.41 -6.17
CA ILE A 137 -7.19 -11.31 -7.01
C ILE A 137 -7.05 -12.21 -8.23
N LEU A 138 -5.91 -12.13 -8.94
CA LEU A 138 -5.63 -12.97 -10.11
C LEU A 138 -5.58 -14.46 -9.74
N VAL A 139 -4.99 -14.83 -8.59
CA VAL A 139 -4.99 -16.22 -8.09
C VAL A 139 -6.42 -16.73 -7.87
N GLY A 140 -7.23 -15.98 -7.12
CA GLY A 140 -8.62 -16.36 -6.85
C GLY A 140 -9.45 -16.48 -8.13
N ALA A 141 -9.29 -15.51 -9.03
CA ALA A 141 -9.99 -15.49 -10.30
C ALA A 141 -9.56 -16.65 -11.21
N THR A 142 -8.25 -16.84 -11.41
CA THR A 142 -7.69 -17.91 -12.26
C THR A 142 -8.07 -19.29 -11.74
N PHE A 143 -8.05 -19.47 -10.42
CA PHE A 143 -8.39 -20.75 -9.81
C PHE A 143 -9.85 -21.14 -10.07
N ALA A 144 -10.79 -20.21 -9.94
CA ALA A 144 -12.20 -20.43 -10.26
C ALA A 144 -12.45 -20.51 -11.77
N GLY A 145 -11.95 -19.54 -12.55
CA GLY A 145 -12.24 -19.43 -13.98
C GLY A 145 -11.73 -20.62 -14.78
N HIS A 146 -10.57 -21.18 -14.42
CA HIS A 146 -10.09 -22.40 -15.07
C HIS A 146 -11.03 -23.60 -14.84
N ASP A 147 -11.70 -23.70 -13.69
CA ASP A 147 -12.68 -24.79 -13.46
C ASP A 147 -13.93 -24.66 -14.31
N TRP A 148 -14.34 -23.43 -14.60
CA TRP A 148 -15.42 -23.15 -15.55
C TRP A 148 -14.99 -23.44 -16.98
N ASN A 149 -13.83 -22.91 -17.40
CA ASN A 149 -13.35 -23.04 -18.77
C ASN A 149 -13.07 -24.49 -19.20
N THR A 150 -12.65 -25.34 -18.26
CA THR A 150 -12.36 -26.76 -18.55
C THR A 150 -13.53 -27.70 -18.29
N GLY A 151 -14.68 -27.19 -17.82
CA GLY A 151 -15.80 -28.03 -17.37
C GLY A 151 -15.52 -28.86 -16.12
N SER A 152 -14.34 -28.71 -15.48
CA SER A 152 -13.96 -29.46 -14.28
C SER A 152 -14.92 -29.21 -13.11
N MET A 153 -15.59 -28.06 -13.09
CA MET A 153 -16.59 -27.76 -12.06
C MET A 153 -17.79 -28.71 -12.11
N GLY A 154 -18.27 -29.05 -13.31
CA GLY A 154 -19.36 -30.02 -13.48
C GLY A 154 -18.95 -31.41 -13.00
N ASN A 155 -17.75 -31.87 -13.36
CA ASN A 155 -17.24 -33.18 -12.94
C ASN A 155 -17.09 -33.30 -11.41
N GLN A 156 -16.71 -32.22 -10.72
CA GLN A 156 -16.64 -32.21 -9.25
C GLN A 156 -18.02 -32.40 -8.60
N LEU A 157 -19.06 -31.83 -9.20
CA LEU A 157 -20.42 -31.91 -8.66
C LEU A 157 -21.06 -33.29 -8.86
N LEU A 158 -20.53 -34.11 -9.78
CA LEU A 158 -20.90 -35.53 -9.89
C LEU A 158 -20.41 -36.32 -8.67
N VAL A 159 -19.26 -35.95 -8.11
CA VAL A 159 -18.66 -36.63 -6.95
C VAL A 159 -19.15 -36.05 -5.62
N GLU A 160 -19.25 -34.72 -5.50
CA GLU A 160 -19.83 -34.04 -4.34
C GLU A 160 -20.99 -33.16 -4.79
N SER A 161 -22.21 -33.68 -4.65
CA SER A 161 -23.45 -33.01 -5.05
C SER A 161 -23.76 -31.75 -4.24
N ARG A 162 -23.16 -31.58 -3.05
CA ARG A 162 -23.37 -30.43 -2.18
C ARG A 162 -22.60 -29.21 -2.69
N ARG A 163 -23.20 -28.50 -3.64
CA ARG A 163 -22.66 -27.27 -4.27
C ARG A 163 -22.07 -26.28 -3.25
N THR A 164 -22.81 -25.93 -2.19
CA THR A 164 -22.35 -24.98 -1.17
C THR A 164 -21.07 -25.43 -0.47
N ARG A 165 -20.90 -26.74 -0.25
CA ARG A 165 -19.72 -27.33 0.36
C ARG A 165 -18.50 -27.19 -0.55
N THR A 166 -18.67 -27.45 -1.85
CA THR A 166 -17.62 -27.29 -2.86
C THR A 166 -17.21 -25.82 -3.00
N TRP A 167 -18.19 -24.92 -3.09
CA TRP A 167 -17.95 -23.47 -3.12
C TRP A 167 -17.20 -22.99 -1.88
N ALA A 168 -17.62 -23.41 -0.69
CA ALA A 168 -16.99 -22.98 0.56
C ALA A 168 -15.58 -23.57 0.73
N ALA A 169 -15.38 -24.84 0.38
CA ALA A 169 -14.07 -25.47 0.46
C ALA A 169 -13.03 -24.77 -0.44
N LYS A 170 -13.46 -24.35 -1.63
CA LYS A 170 -12.63 -23.66 -2.61
C LYS A 170 -12.31 -22.22 -2.20
N GLY A 171 -13.32 -21.48 -1.74
CA GLY A 171 -13.12 -20.15 -1.17
C GLY A 171 -12.20 -20.20 0.06
N LEU A 172 -12.38 -21.18 0.94
CA LEU A 172 -11.51 -21.37 2.11
C LEU A 172 -10.07 -21.71 1.70
N ALA A 173 -9.86 -22.49 0.65
CA ALA A 173 -8.51 -22.76 0.14
C ALA A 173 -7.82 -21.48 -0.36
N VAL A 174 -8.53 -20.62 -1.11
CA VAL A 174 -8.00 -19.31 -1.56
C VAL A 174 -7.70 -18.41 -0.37
N LEU A 175 -8.61 -18.33 0.60
CA LEU A 175 -8.44 -17.52 1.80
C LEU A 175 -7.22 -17.96 2.62
N LEU A 176 -7.08 -19.26 2.90
CA LEU A 176 -5.96 -19.80 3.67
C LEU A 176 -4.62 -19.61 2.96
N VAL A 177 -4.56 -19.86 1.64
CA VAL A 177 -3.35 -19.60 0.85
C VAL A 177 -3.00 -18.12 0.88
N GLY A 178 -3.99 -17.23 0.70
CA GLY A 178 -3.77 -15.78 0.78
C GLY A 178 -3.25 -15.32 2.13
N LEU A 179 -3.84 -15.81 3.24
CA LEU A 179 -3.39 -15.48 4.60
C LEU A 179 -1.96 -15.92 4.85
N VAL A 180 -1.64 -17.20 4.56
CA VAL A 180 -0.31 -17.76 4.82
C VAL A 180 0.74 -17.10 3.91
N LEU A 181 0.45 -16.97 2.62
CA LEU A 181 1.36 -16.35 1.66
C LEU A 181 1.66 -14.91 2.04
N ALA A 182 0.64 -14.08 2.28
CA ALA A 182 0.82 -12.68 2.63
C ALA A 182 1.59 -12.54 3.95
N ALA A 183 1.28 -13.38 4.96
CA ALA A 183 1.98 -13.35 6.24
C ALA A 183 3.47 -13.67 6.08
N VAL A 184 3.79 -14.74 5.34
CA VAL A 184 5.18 -15.16 5.10
C VAL A 184 5.93 -14.11 4.27
N VAL A 185 5.33 -13.58 3.21
CA VAL A 185 5.99 -12.62 2.32
C VAL A 185 6.21 -11.29 3.02
N LEU A 186 5.22 -10.76 3.75
CA LEU A 186 5.37 -9.51 4.49
C LEU A 186 6.36 -9.66 5.66
N ALA A 187 6.36 -10.81 6.35
CA ALA A 187 7.35 -11.10 7.38
C ALA A 187 8.76 -11.20 6.79
N ALA A 188 8.94 -11.84 5.64
CA ALA A 188 10.22 -11.92 4.95
C ALA A 188 10.69 -10.56 4.43
N PHE A 189 9.77 -9.75 3.89
CA PHE A 189 10.06 -8.39 3.40
C PHE A 189 10.57 -7.50 4.54
N TRP A 190 9.78 -7.35 5.61
CA TRP A 190 10.14 -6.48 6.73
C TRP A 190 11.28 -7.05 7.57
N GLY A 191 11.28 -8.36 7.82
CA GLY A 191 12.36 -9.05 8.53
C GLY A 191 13.69 -8.98 7.76
N GLY A 192 13.65 -9.07 6.44
CA GLY A 192 14.83 -8.90 5.58
C GLY A 192 15.42 -7.49 5.66
N LEU A 193 14.57 -6.46 5.58
CA LEU A 193 15.01 -5.07 5.72
C LEU A 193 15.51 -4.77 7.14
N ALA A 194 14.83 -5.27 8.18
CA ALA A 194 15.27 -5.12 9.57
C ALA A 194 16.59 -5.84 9.84
N GLY A 195 16.76 -7.06 9.32
CA GLY A 195 18.03 -7.78 9.38
C GLY A 195 19.15 -7.03 8.66
N LEU A 196 18.86 -6.46 7.49
CA LEU A 196 19.84 -5.66 6.75
C LEU A 196 20.24 -4.38 7.49
N ALA A 197 19.28 -3.68 8.10
CA ALA A 197 19.55 -2.50 8.94
C ALA A 197 20.44 -2.87 10.13
N SER A 198 20.12 -3.97 10.82
CA SER A 198 20.93 -4.47 11.94
C SER A 198 22.36 -4.87 11.52
N LEU A 199 22.53 -5.52 10.37
CA LEU A 199 23.84 -5.87 9.82
C LEU A 199 24.68 -4.62 9.45
N ARG A 200 24.02 -3.50 9.15
CA ARG A 200 24.66 -2.22 8.83
C ARG A 200 24.86 -1.32 10.05
N GLY A 201 24.39 -1.72 11.23
CA GLY A 201 24.43 -0.90 12.43
C GLY A 201 23.49 0.32 12.38
N GLU A 202 22.48 0.30 11.49
CA GLU A 202 21.53 1.40 11.35
C GLU A 202 20.49 1.36 12.48
N PRO A 203 20.13 2.50 13.10
CA PRO A 203 19.15 2.54 14.17
C PRO A 203 17.76 2.17 13.65
N VAL A 204 17.13 1.21 14.31
CA VAL A 204 15.70 0.92 14.13
C VAL A 204 14.95 1.64 15.23
N GLY A 205 14.29 2.75 14.89
CA GLY A 205 13.54 3.52 15.89
C GLY A 205 12.50 2.67 16.62
N ASP A 206 12.33 2.88 17.93
CA ASP A 206 11.52 2.04 18.82
C ASP A 206 10.05 1.88 18.38
N ALA A 207 9.51 2.87 17.67
CA ALA A 207 8.14 2.83 17.16
C ALA A 207 7.98 1.97 15.89
N VAL A 208 9.06 1.72 15.14
CA VAL A 208 9.02 1.05 13.83
C VAL A 208 8.45 -0.37 13.91
N PRO A 209 8.84 -1.24 14.87
CA PRO A 209 8.27 -2.59 14.96
C PRO A 209 6.75 -2.60 15.15
N GLY A 210 6.22 -1.68 15.97
CA GLY A 210 4.78 -1.54 16.21
C GLY A 210 4.03 -1.09 14.94
N LEU A 211 4.60 -0.15 14.20
CA LEU A 211 4.07 0.32 12.91
C LEU A 211 4.06 -0.80 11.87
N VAL A 212 5.19 -1.48 11.70
CA VAL A 212 5.36 -2.62 10.79
C VAL A 212 4.37 -3.74 11.12
N TRP A 213 4.24 -4.10 12.40
CA TRP A 213 3.26 -5.08 12.84
C TRP A 213 1.84 -4.66 12.47
N SER A 214 1.46 -3.43 12.81
CA SER A 214 0.12 -2.90 12.59
C SER A 214 -0.29 -2.86 11.11
N GLN A 215 0.65 -2.53 10.22
CA GLN A 215 0.42 -2.53 8.78
C GLN A 215 0.43 -3.95 8.22
N SER A 216 1.30 -4.83 8.72
CA SER A 216 1.46 -6.20 8.20
C SER A 216 0.20 -7.02 8.38
N TRP A 217 -0.41 -7.07 9.58
CA TRP A 217 -1.62 -7.88 9.77
C TRP A 217 -2.81 -7.35 8.94
N ARG A 218 -2.92 -6.02 8.80
CA ARG A 218 -3.93 -5.40 7.93
C ARG A 218 -3.70 -5.73 6.46
N GLY A 219 -2.44 -5.69 6.02
CA GLY A 219 -2.02 -6.11 4.70
C GLY A 219 -2.37 -7.56 4.43
N VAL A 220 -2.11 -8.47 5.37
CA VAL A 220 -2.48 -9.89 5.28
C VAL A 220 -3.97 -10.07 5.06
N LEU A 221 -4.81 -9.39 5.86
CA LEU A 221 -6.26 -9.47 5.70
C LEU A 221 -6.75 -8.88 4.38
N LEU A 222 -6.18 -7.75 3.95
CA LEU A 222 -6.53 -7.12 2.68
C LEU A 222 -6.18 -8.02 1.49
N VAL A 223 -4.97 -8.60 1.48
CA VAL A 223 -4.49 -9.49 0.42
C VAL A 223 -5.33 -10.78 0.35
N ALA A 224 -5.63 -11.38 1.50
CA ALA A 224 -6.48 -12.57 1.56
C ALA A 224 -7.93 -12.27 1.14
N GLY A 225 -8.47 -11.14 1.58
CA GLY A 225 -9.78 -10.63 1.16
C GLY A 225 -9.84 -10.35 -0.34
N ALA A 226 -8.81 -9.74 -0.91
CA ALA A 226 -8.69 -9.46 -2.34
C ALA A 226 -8.73 -10.76 -3.16
N GLY A 227 -7.97 -11.79 -2.75
CA GLY A 227 -8.03 -13.10 -3.40
C GLY A 227 -9.40 -13.77 -3.30
N LEU A 228 -10.05 -13.67 -2.14
CA LEU A 228 -11.40 -14.18 -1.95
C LEU A 228 -12.42 -13.41 -2.81
N GLY A 229 -12.27 -12.10 -2.96
CA GLY A 229 -13.08 -11.25 -3.84
C GLY A 229 -12.95 -11.66 -5.31
N GLY A 230 -11.72 -11.84 -5.81
CA GLY A 230 -11.46 -12.35 -7.16
C GLY A 230 -12.11 -13.72 -7.40
N TYR A 231 -12.07 -14.61 -6.40
CA TYR A 231 -12.77 -15.88 -6.41
C TYR A 231 -14.30 -15.72 -6.50
N PHE A 232 -14.91 -14.89 -5.63
CA PHE A 232 -16.36 -14.69 -5.61
C PHE A 232 -16.89 -14.11 -6.92
N LEU A 233 -16.23 -13.07 -7.43
CA LEU A 233 -16.60 -12.44 -8.69
C LEU A 233 -16.47 -13.42 -9.85
N THR A 234 -15.42 -14.26 -9.87
CA THR A 234 -15.25 -15.25 -10.96
C THR A 234 -16.25 -16.40 -10.84
N MET A 235 -16.63 -16.80 -9.63
CA MET A 235 -17.72 -17.74 -9.44
C MET A 235 -19.08 -17.17 -9.87
N LEU A 236 -19.30 -15.87 -9.70
CA LEU A 236 -20.50 -15.18 -10.15
C LEU A 236 -20.55 -15.05 -11.68
N MET A 237 -19.45 -14.63 -12.29
CA MET A 237 -19.34 -14.37 -13.74
C MET A 237 -19.05 -15.62 -14.57
N ARG A 238 -18.54 -16.69 -13.94
CA ARG A 238 -18.05 -17.94 -14.58
C ARG A 238 -16.98 -17.71 -15.65
N SER A 239 -16.29 -16.56 -15.63
CA SER A 239 -15.25 -16.19 -16.58
C SER A 239 -14.22 -15.29 -15.92
N THR A 240 -12.93 -15.64 -16.05
CA THR A 240 -11.81 -14.81 -15.60
C THR A 240 -11.80 -13.47 -16.32
N VAL A 241 -11.99 -13.47 -17.64
CA VAL A 241 -11.98 -12.25 -18.46
C VAL A 241 -13.08 -11.29 -18.01
N ALA A 242 -14.29 -11.80 -17.78
CA ALA A 242 -15.40 -10.98 -17.34
C ALA A 242 -15.15 -10.38 -15.94
N THR A 243 -14.53 -11.15 -15.03
CA THR A 243 -14.14 -10.64 -13.71
C THR A 243 -13.07 -9.56 -13.81
N LEU A 244 -12.04 -9.73 -14.64
CA LEU A 244 -11.02 -8.71 -14.84
C LEU A 244 -11.59 -7.44 -15.47
N GLY A 245 -12.50 -7.57 -16.44
CA GLY A 245 -13.21 -6.43 -17.03
C GLY A 245 -14.02 -5.65 -15.99
N LEU A 246 -14.77 -6.36 -15.13
CA LEU A 246 -15.54 -5.72 -14.06
C LEU A 246 -14.63 -5.00 -13.05
N LEU A 247 -13.52 -5.63 -12.65
CA LEU A 247 -12.55 -5.04 -11.74
C LEU A 247 -11.87 -3.80 -12.34
N PHE A 248 -11.55 -3.83 -13.64
CA PHE A 248 -11.02 -2.67 -14.35
C PHE A 248 -12.02 -1.51 -14.34
N VAL A 249 -13.29 -1.78 -14.66
CA VAL A 249 -14.35 -0.76 -14.58
C VAL A 249 -14.45 -0.20 -13.17
N ALA A 250 -14.46 -1.05 -12.14
CA ALA A 250 -14.58 -0.61 -10.76
C ALA A 250 -13.36 0.18 -10.24
N ALA A 251 -12.15 -0.18 -10.66
CA ALA A 251 -10.91 0.42 -10.15
C ALA A 251 -10.44 1.65 -10.95
N VAL A 252 -10.83 1.77 -12.22
CA VAL A 252 -10.34 2.83 -13.12
C VAL A 252 -11.49 3.70 -13.62
N VAL A 253 -12.49 3.09 -14.26
CA VAL A 253 -13.57 3.83 -14.92
C VAL A 253 -14.46 4.54 -13.91
N VAL A 254 -14.90 3.84 -12.85
CA VAL A 254 -15.77 4.41 -11.83
C VAL A 254 -15.11 5.59 -11.10
N PRO A 255 -13.86 5.48 -10.56
CA PRO A 255 -13.19 6.62 -9.94
C PRO A 255 -12.99 7.80 -10.90
N LEU A 256 -12.65 7.54 -12.16
CA LEU A 256 -12.50 8.60 -13.16
C LEU A 256 -13.81 9.35 -13.38
N LEU A 257 -14.92 8.62 -13.58
CA LEU A 257 -16.24 9.22 -13.76
C LEU A 257 -16.68 10.02 -12.52
N LEU A 258 -16.46 9.46 -11.32
CA LEU A 258 -16.75 10.14 -10.06
C LEU A 258 -15.93 11.42 -9.88
N SER A 259 -14.65 11.40 -10.29
CA SER A 259 -13.78 12.58 -10.20
C SER A 259 -14.22 13.71 -11.11
N VAL A 260 -14.83 13.39 -12.26
CA VAL A 260 -15.30 14.37 -13.25
C VAL A 260 -16.73 14.83 -12.94
N SER A 261 -17.53 14.05 -12.22
CA SER A 261 -18.93 14.37 -11.95
C SER A 261 -19.14 15.51 -10.95
N GLY A 262 -18.09 15.98 -10.26
CA GLY A 262 -18.20 17.04 -9.26
C GLY A 262 -19.06 16.68 -8.05
N ILE A 263 -19.16 15.38 -7.74
CA ILE A 263 -19.89 14.92 -6.55
C ILE A 263 -18.94 15.01 -5.36
N ASP A 264 -19.28 15.84 -4.37
CA ASP A 264 -18.51 15.99 -3.15
C ASP A 264 -18.47 14.67 -2.35
N GLY A 265 -17.32 14.38 -1.76
CA GLY A 265 -17.14 13.17 -0.95
C GLY A 265 -17.06 11.87 -1.75
N ASN A 266 -16.87 11.94 -3.08
CA ASN A 266 -16.73 10.76 -3.93
C ASN A 266 -15.56 9.85 -3.52
N GLU A 267 -14.59 10.36 -2.74
CA GLU A 267 -13.41 9.65 -2.29
C GLU A 267 -13.79 8.45 -1.42
N ARG A 268 -14.90 8.56 -0.69
CA ARG A 268 -15.46 7.47 0.12
C ARG A 268 -15.94 6.28 -0.70
N LEU A 269 -16.30 6.50 -1.96
CA LEU A 269 -16.81 5.45 -2.85
C LEU A 269 -15.72 4.79 -3.69
N GLN A 270 -14.47 5.27 -3.60
CA GLN A 270 -13.37 4.77 -4.41
C GLN A 270 -12.66 3.59 -3.71
N PRO A 271 -12.55 2.41 -4.35
CA PRO A 271 -11.93 1.24 -3.74
C PRO A 271 -10.48 1.48 -3.28
N GLN A 272 -9.71 2.25 -4.05
CA GLN A 272 -8.31 2.54 -3.76
C GLN A 272 -8.12 3.37 -2.48
N TYR A 273 -9.00 4.35 -2.21
CA TYR A 273 -8.89 5.15 -1.00
C TYR A 273 -9.34 4.38 0.24
N ASN A 274 -10.37 3.52 0.12
CA ASN A 274 -10.75 2.62 1.20
C ASN A 274 -9.65 1.60 1.51
N ALA A 275 -9.02 1.02 0.49
CA ALA A 275 -7.89 0.10 0.68
C ALA A 275 -6.68 0.81 1.33
N LEU A 276 -6.37 2.03 0.89
CA LEU A 276 -5.30 2.82 1.48
C LEU A 276 -5.63 3.21 2.93
N ALA A 277 -6.84 3.71 3.20
CA ALA A 277 -7.29 4.09 4.55
C ALA A 277 -7.25 2.93 5.54
N TRP A 278 -7.59 1.71 5.08
CA TRP A 278 -7.42 0.50 5.86
C TRP A 278 -5.95 0.27 6.27
N LEU A 279 -5.02 0.41 5.34
CA LEU A 279 -3.59 0.14 5.58
C LEU A 279 -2.91 1.22 6.42
N THR A 280 -3.02 2.48 6.00
CA THR A 280 -2.25 3.60 6.57
C THR A 280 -3.01 4.29 7.70
N GLY A 281 -4.33 4.22 7.72
CA GLY A 281 -5.18 5.00 8.62
C GLY A 281 -5.93 6.12 7.90
N PRO A 282 -6.55 7.03 8.67
CA PRO A 282 -7.45 8.04 8.12
C PRO A 282 -6.82 8.85 7.00
N LEU A 283 -7.51 8.96 5.87
CA LEU A 283 -7.13 9.83 4.76
C LEU A 283 -7.97 11.08 4.79
N SER A 284 -7.36 12.25 4.61
CA SER A 284 -8.04 13.53 4.55
C SER A 284 -7.90 14.15 3.17
N PHE A 285 -9.04 14.50 2.57
CA PHE A 285 -9.13 15.15 1.27
C PHE A 285 -9.69 16.55 1.46
N PRO A 286 -8.92 17.61 1.18
CA PRO A 286 -9.43 18.97 1.22
C PRO A 286 -10.43 19.18 0.09
N GLN A 287 -11.57 19.79 0.39
CA GLN A 287 -12.56 20.20 -0.59
C GLN A 287 -12.26 21.62 -1.06
N PHE A 288 -12.28 21.82 -2.37
CA PHE A 288 -11.92 23.09 -3.01
C PHE A 288 -13.16 23.91 -3.41
N ASP A 289 -14.17 23.95 -2.55
CA ASP A 289 -15.33 24.83 -2.71
C ASP A 289 -14.98 26.27 -2.27
N ALA A 290 -15.60 27.26 -2.91
CA ALA A 290 -15.50 28.67 -2.53
C ALA A 290 -15.93 28.90 -1.07
N SER A 291 -16.90 28.12 -0.59
CA SER A 291 -17.34 28.14 0.83
C SER A 291 -16.23 27.77 1.82
N CYS A 292 -15.22 27.03 1.36
CA CYS A 292 -14.12 26.53 2.18
C CYS A 292 -12.87 27.43 2.19
N GLN A 293 -12.85 28.49 1.39
CA GLN A 293 -11.72 29.44 1.34
C GLN A 293 -11.63 30.31 2.59
N ASP A 294 -12.77 30.60 3.22
CA ASP A 294 -12.87 31.49 4.38
C ASP A 294 -12.87 30.75 5.74
N VAL A 295 -12.93 29.42 5.72
CA VAL A 295 -12.92 28.60 6.94
C VAL A 295 -11.52 28.55 7.54
N ARG A 296 -11.27 29.44 8.51
CA ARG A 296 -10.07 29.46 9.34
C ARG A 296 -10.27 28.58 10.57
N GLY A 297 -9.25 27.79 10.91
CA GLY A 297 -9.30 26.87 12.05
C GLY A 297 -8.37 25.67 11.85
N ASP A 298 -8.26 24.85 12.88
CA ASP A 298 -7.55 23.57 12.83
C ASP A 298 -8.29 22.54 11.93
N ARG A 299 -7.72 21.33 11.84
CA ARG A 299 -8.30 20.25 11.03
C ARG A 299 -9.74 19.94 11.42
N ASP A 300 -10.07 19.96 12.71
CA ASP A 300 -11.37 19.55 13.22
C ASP A 300 -12.44 20.59 12.88
N ALA A 301 -12.11 21.88 12.97
CA ALA A 301 -12.97 22.96 12.50
C ALA A 301 -13.27 22.86 10.99
N ARG A 302 -12.26 22.49 10.19
CA ARG A 302 -12.43 22.31 8.74
C ARG A 302 -13.22 21.06 8.37
N VAL A 303 -13.08 19.97 9.14
CA VAL A 303 -13.92 18.77 8.98
C VAL A 303 -15.37 19.09 9.35
N ALA A 304 -15.60 19.81 10.47
CA ALA A 304 -16.94 20.22 10.91
C ALA A 304 -17.64 21.12 9.89
N ALA A 305 -16.87 21.97 9.18
CA ALA A 305 -17.36 22.81 8.11
C ALA A 305 -17.57 22.07 6.76
N GLY A 306 -17.28 20.76 6.69
CA GLY A 306 -17.40 19.99 5.44
C GLY A 306 -16.26 20.23 4.43
N CYS A 307 -15.24 21.00 4.82
CA CYS A 307 -14.13 21.38 3.95
C CYS A 307 -13.02 20.34 3.87
N VAL A 308 -13.11 19.28 4.67
CA VAL A 308 -12.21 18.14 4.61
C VAL A 308 -13.06 16.87 4.70
N VAL A 309 -13.00 16.05 3.66
CA VAL A 309 -13.58 14.70 3.70
C VAL A 309 -12.56 13.75 4.29
N VAL A 310 -12.94 13.08 5.37
CA VAL A 310 -12.13 12.01 5.96
C VAL A 310 -12.69 10.66 5.55
N VAL A 311 -11.80 9.77 5.14
CA VAL A 311 -12.07 8.34 4.94
C VAL A 311 -11.37 7.60 6.08
N ASP A 312 -12.16 7.16 7.05
CA ASP A 312 -11.66 6.47 8.23
C ASP A 312 -11.51 4.96 8.00
N ARG A 313 -10.82 4.29 8.93
CA ARG A 313 -10.69 2.82 8.88
C ARG A 313 -12.04 2.12 8.99
N THR A 314 -12.98 2.69 9.75
CA THR A 314 -14.32 2.12 9.89
C THR A 314 -15.06 2.17 8.55
N ASP A 315 -14.98 3.29 7.84
CA ASP A 315 -15.55 3.44 6.50
C ASP A 315 -14.95 2.41 5.54
N ALA A 316 -13.63 2.25 5.57
CA ALA A 316 -12.92 1.26 4.77
C ALA A 316 -13.37 -0.18 5.04
N VAL A 317 -13.56 -0.57 6.32
CA VAL A 317 -14.05 -1.90 6.70
C VAL A 317 -15.48 -2.12 6.21
N VAL A 318 -16.35 -1.13 6.41
CA VAL A 318 -17.75 -1.21 5.96
C VAL A 318 -17.82 -1.33 4.43
N TYR A 319 -17.05 -0.52 3.72
CA TYR A 319 -17.00 -0.51 2.26
C TYR A 319 -16.44 -1.83 1.70
N LEU A 320 -15.22 -2.21 2.07
CA LEU A 320 -14.56 -3.41 1.55
C LEU A 320 -15.24 -4.70 2.01
N GLY A 321 -15.64 -4.75 3.29
CA GLY A 321 -16.40 -5.85 3.85
C GLY A 321 -17.77 -5.98 3.20
N GLY A 322 -18.46 -4.87 2.98
CA GLY A 322 -19.74 -4.81 2.25
C GLY A 322 -19.62 -5.36 0.83
N LEU A 323 -18.62 -4.91 0.06
CA LEU A 323 -18.35 -5.44 -1.28
C LEU A 323 -18.09 -6.95 -1.27
N LEU A 324 -17.28 -7.45 -0.33
CA LEU A 324 -17.00 -8.88 -0.20
C LEU A 324 -18.25 -9.68 0.17
N LEU A 325 -19.09 -9.18 1.08
CA LEU A 325 -20.34 -9.83 1.48
C LEU A 325 -21.35 -9.85 0.34
N ILE A 326 -21.50 -8.75 -0.39
CA ILE A 326 -22.40 -8.65 -1.55
C ILE A 326 -21.92 -9.60 -2.65
N ALA A 327 -20.65 -9.55 -3.02
CA ALA A 327 -20.07 -10.43 -4.04
C ALA A 327 -20.17 -11.90 -3.63
N GLY A 328 -19.84 -12.24 -2.39
CA GLY A 328 -19.92 -13.60 -1.85
C GLY A 328 -21.35 -14.13 -1.79
N GLY A 329 -22.30 -13.33 -1.30
CA GLY A 329 -23.71 -13.66 -1.24
C GLY A 329 -24.31 -13.87 -2.63
N ALA A 330 -24.09 -12.93 -3.55
CA ALA A 330 -24.55 -13.04 -4.94
C ALA A 330 -23.94 -14.26 -5.64
N SER A 331 -22.64 -14.49 -5.44
CA SER A 331 -21.91 -15.66 -5.96
C SER A 331 -22.48 -16.97 -5.45
N LEU A 332 -22.72 -17.08 -4.14
CA LEU A 332 -23.28 -18.28 -3.51
C LEU A 332 -24.71 -18.57 -3.97
N VAL A 333 -25.56 -17.54 -4.03
CA VAL A 333 -26.95 -17.66 -4.52
C VAL A 333 -26.97 -18.08 -6.00
N SER A 334 -26.13 -17.44 -6.83
CA SER A 334 -25.99 -17.78 -8.25
C SER A 334 -25.54 -19.23 -8.44
N PHE A 335 -24.52 -19.68 -7.69
CA PHE A 335 -24.00 -21.04 -7.75
C PHE A 335 -24.99 -22.09 -7.25
N GLY A 336 -25.79 -21.75 -6.24
CA GLY A 336 -26.83 -22.63 -5.69
C GLY A 336 -28.02 -22.83 -6.63
N ARG A 337 -28.41 -21.80 -7.39
CA ARG A 337 -29.63 -21.81 -8.22
C ARG A 337 -29.42 -22.16 -9.68
N ARG A 338 -28.31 -21.75 -10.29
CA ARG A 338 -28.10 -21.92 -11.73
C ARG A 338 -27.54 -23.29 -12.06
N ASP A 339 -28.02 -23.89 -13.14
CA ASP A 339 -27.44 -25.13 -13.63
C ASP A 339 -25.99 -24.95 -14.09
N VAL A 340 -25.26 -26.05 -13.97
CA VAL A 340 -23.84 -26.19 -14.28
C VAL A 340 -23.78 -27.00 -15.58
N ALA A 341 -24.27 -26.38 -16.66
CA ALA A 341 -24.13 -26.83 -18.03
C ALA A 341 -23.12 -25.93 -18.73
#